data_AF-A0A1Q7C4Q5-F1
#
_entry.id   AF-A0A1Q7C4Q5-F1
#
_cell.length_a   1.000
_cell.length_b   1.000
_cell.length_c   1.000
_cell.angle_alpha   90.00
_cell.angle_beta   90.00
_cell.angle_gamma   90.00
#
_symmetry.space_group_name_H-M   'P 1'
#
loop_
_entity.id
_entity.type
_entity.pdbx_description
1 polymer ?
#
loop_
_entity_poly.entity_id
_entity_poly.type
_entity_poly.pdbx_seq_one_letter_code
_entity_poly.pdbx_strand_id
1 'polypeptide(L)'
;WDDENVEDDRLRLIFTCCHPALSPEAQVAMTLREVCGLMTEEIARAFLTKPATVAQRIVRAKAKIREARIPYEVPSEKELPDRLDVVLRVVYLVFNEGYSASSGDSLTRHDLSGEAIRLGRLVIELLPEPEAMGLLALMLLHDSRHAARTSPTGDLILLENQDRALWNRNQITEGVSLVERALSSGPVGPYTIQAAIASVHAQAPSSATTDWPRIVSLYDLLMRAEPSPVVELNRAVAVAMLDSPLAGLTLIDAILARRDLGNYHLVHAARADLCRRLGRTAEARNSYERALSLTQQEPERRFLARRLAELPD
;
A
#
# COMPACT_ATOMS: atom_id res chain seq x y z
N TRP A 1 -31.03 -15.91 0.25
CA TRP A 1 -30.13 -15.05 1.02
C TRP A 1 -29.16 -14.59 -0.02
N ASP A 2 -29.45 -13.44 -0.64
CA ASP A 2 -28.68 -12.96 -1.79
C ASP A 2 -27.35 -12.39 -1.30
N ASP A 3 -26.28 -12.67 -2.05
CA ASP A 3 -24.91 -12.23 -1.73
C ASP A 3 -24.82 -10.71 -1.49
N GLU A 4 -25.62 -9.92 -2.20
CA GLU A 4 -25.68 -8.45 -2.04
C GLU A 4 -26.02 -8.00 -0.60
N ASN A 5 -26.90 -8.72 0.12
CA ASN A 5 -27.24 -8.36 1.50
C ASN A 5 -26.12 -8.73 2.50
N VAL A 6 -25.39 -9.81 2.26
CA VAL A 6 -24.26 -10.26 3.10
C VAL A 6 -23.05 -9.34 2.94
N GLU A 7 -22.92 -8.75 1.75
CA GLU A 7 -21.84 -7.88 1.36
C GLU A 7 -21.94 -6.46 1.94
N ASP A 8 -23.15 -5.90 2.00
CA ASP A 8 -23.46 -4.68 2.78
C ASP A 8 -23.25 -4.92 4.28
N ASP A 9 -23.59 -6.11 4.76
CA ASP A 9 -23.35 -6.50 6.13
C ASP A 9 -21.85 -6.44 6.47
N ARG A 10 -20.94 -6.80 5.57
CA ARG A 10 -19.50 -6.71 5.83
C ARG A 10 -19.02 -5.28 6.10
N LEU A 11 -19.44 -4.30 5.30
CA LEU A 11 -19.06 -2.90 5.56
C LEU A 11 -19.63 -2.42 6.89
N ARG A 12 -20.87 -2.80 7.21
CA ARG A 12 -21.51 -2.53 8.51
C ARG A 12 -20.70 -3.13 9.67
N LEU A 13 -20.16 -4.34 9.51
CA LEU A 13 -19.27 -4.96 10.50
C LEU A 13 -17.96 -4.19 10.68
N ILE A 14 -17.35 -3.72 9.59
CA ILE A 14 -16.12 -2.90 9.64
C ILE A 14 -16.38 -1.64 10.47
N PHE A 15 -17.46 -0.89 10.18
CA PHE A 15 -17.83 0.29 10.96
C PHE A 15 -18.13 -0.03 12.42
N THR A 16 -18.79 -1.16 12.70
CA THR A 16 -19.09 -1.62 14.06
C THR A 16 -17.81 -1.91 14.84
N CYS A 17 -16.85 -2.62 14.24
CA CYS A 17 -15.56 -2.96 14.86
C CYS A 17 -14.63 -1.76 15.05
N CYS A 18 -14.75 -0.72 14.23
CA CYS A 18 -14.03 0.55 14.35
C CYS A 18 -14.62 1.47 15.43
N HIS A 19 -14.92 0.93 16.62
CA HIS A 19 -15.51 1.70 17.71
C HIS A 19 -14.48 2.63 18.39
N PRO A 20 -14.77 3.93 18.59
CA PRO A 20 -13.86 4.91 19.19
C PRO A 20 -13.33 4.59 20.60
N ALA A 21 -13.90 3.58 21.27
CA ALA A 21 -13.47 3.15 22.59
C ALA A 21 -12.16 2.35 22.53
N LEU A 22 -11.80 1.83 21.37
CA LEU A 22 -10.56 1.12 21.12
C LEU A 22 -9.52 2.05 20.51
N SER A 23 -8.23 1.79 20.75
CA SER A 23 -7.19 2.54 20.02
C SER A 23 -7.26 2.24 18.52
N PRO A 24 -6.89 3.17 17.63
CA PRO A 24 -6.96 2.96 16.18
C PRO A 24 -6.24 1.69 15.73
N GLU A 25 -5.07 1.40 16.28
CA GLU A 25 -4.33 0.17 15.97
C GLU A 25 -5.07 -1.11 16.38
N ALA A 26 -5.81 -1.07 17.50
CA ALA A 26 -6.59 -2.19 17.99
C ALA A 26 -7.85 -2.40 17.13
N GLN A 27 -8.51 -1.31 16.72
CA GLN A 27 -9.63 -1.34 15.78
C GLN A 27 -9.20 -2.03 14.47
N VAL A 28 -8.15 -1.51 13.81
CA VAL A 28 -7.66 -2.08 12.55
C VAL A 28 -7.26 -3.55 12.69
N ALA A 29 -6.44 -3.90 13.68
CA ALA A 29 -5.94 -5.28 13.82
C ALA A 29 -7.07 -6.28 14.09
N MET A 30 -8.06 -5.90 14.90
CA MET A 30 -9.22 -6.73 15.18
C MET A 30 -10.15 -6.85 13.97
N THR A 31 -10.43 -5.75 13.26
CA THR A 31 -11.29 -5.79 12.07
C THR A 31 -10.67 -6.65 10.97
N LEU A 32 -9.36 -6.49 10.70
CA LEU A 32 -8.67 -7.31 9.71
C LEU A 32 -8.72 -8.81 10.06
N ARG A 33 -8.58 -9.16 11.35
CA ARG A 33 -8.60 -10.55 11.80
C ARG A 33 -9.99 -11.16 11.79
N GLU A 34 -10.96 -10.47 12.38
CA GLU A 34 -12.28 -11.04 12.69
C GLU A 34 -13.29 -10.82 11.56
N VAL A 35 -13.15 -9.76 10.76
CA VAL A 35 -14.09 -9.40 9.68
C VAL A 35 -13.50 -9.71 8.29
N CYS A 36 -12.23 -9.36 8.08
CA CYS A 36 -11.57 -9.54 6.79
C CYS A 36 -10.87 -10.91 6.65
N GLY A 37 -10.71 -11.66 7.74
CA GLY A 37 -10.17 -13.02 7.74
C GLY A 37 -8.65 -13.12 7.58
N LEU A 38 -7.89 -12.03 7.73
CA LEU A 38 -6.43 -12.05 7.60
C LEU A 38 -5.77 -12.83 8.74
N MET A 39 -4.64 -13.44 8.43
CA MET A 39 -3.75 -14.12 9.38
C MET A 39 -2.97 -13.12 10.23
N THR A 40 -2.58 -13.55 11.43
CA THR A 40 -1.86 -12.66 12.37
C THR A 40 -0.51 -12.21 11.79
N GLU A 41 0.11 -13.08 11.02
CA GLU A 41 1.35 -12.87 10.29
C GLU A 41 1.20 -11.84 9.18
N GLU A 42 0.11 -11.92 8.40
CA GLU A 42 -0.25 -10.96 7.34
C GLU A 42 -0.45 -9.57 7.97
N ILE A 43 -1.24 -9.49 9.04
CA ILE A 43 -1.48 -8.24 9.79
C ILE A 43 -0.18 -7.70 10.39
N ALA A 44 0.68 -8.54 10.98
CA ALA A 44 1.94 -8.10 11.57
C ALA A 44 2.88 -7.47 10.55
N ARG A 45 2.92 -8.00 9.31
CA ARG A 45 3.70 -7.44 8.22
C ARG A 45 3.16 -6.08 7.78
N ALA A 46 1.85 -5.95 7.64
CA ALA A 46 1.19 -4.67 7.34
C ALA A 46 1.51 -3.57 8.38
N PHE A 47 1.66 -3.96 9.65
CA PHE A 47 2.03 -3.06 10.75
C PHE A 47 3.55 -2.93 10.97
N LEU A 48 4.38 -3.61 10.18
CA LEU A 48 5.83 -3.70 10.38
C LEU A 48 6.22 -4.07 11.83
N THR A 49 5.47 -5.00 12.45
CA THR A 49 5.65 -5.44 13.83
C THR A 49 5.72 -6.97 13.94
N LYS A 50 5.88 -7.49 15.16
CA LYS A 50 5.95 -8.94 15.41
C LYS A 50 4.55 -9.56 15.52
N PRO A 51 4.32 -10.80 15.03
CA PRO A 51 3.04 -11.50 15.17
C PRO A 51 2.53 -11.57 16.61
N ALA A 52 3.41 -11.80 17.58
CA ALA A 52 3.06 -11.82 19.00
C ALA A 52 2.47 -10.47 19.49
N THR A 53 2.98 -9.34 18.98
CA THR A 53 2.47 -8.01 19.32
C THR A 53 1.05 -7.82 18.80
N VAL A 54 0.77 -8.27 17.57
CA VAL A 54 -0.58 -8.23 16.98
C VAL A 54 -1.54 -9.12 17.73
N ALA A 55 -1.16 -10.37 18.03
CA ALA A 55 -2.00 -11.30 18.79
C ALA A 55 -2.39 -10.72 20.15
N GLN A 56 -1.42 -10.19 20.92
CA GLN A 56 -1.68 -9.54 22.20
C GLN A 56 -2.55 -8.28 22.07
N ARG A 57 -2.41 -7.52 20.97
CA ARG A 57 -3.26 -6.36 20.68
C ARG A 57 -4.71 -6.78 20.47
N ILE A 58 -4.95 -7.83 19.68
CA ILE A 58 -6.30 -8.36 19.41
C ILE A 58 -6.95 -8.89 20.70
N VAL A 59 -6.20 -9.64 21.53
CA VAL A 59 -6.72 -10.13 22.82
C VAL A 59 -7.13 -8.98 23.74
N ARG A 60 -6.31 -7.92 23.84
CA ARG A 60 -6.63 -6.73 24.63
C ARG A 60 -7.84 -5.97 24.08
N ALA A 61 -7.97 -5.87 22.76
CA ALA A 61 -9.13 -5.24 22.11
C ALA A 61 -10.43 -5.98 22.48
N LYS A 62 -10.45 -7.32 22.37
CA LYS A 62 -11.59 -8.16 22.74
C LYS A 62 -11.95 -8.04 24.23
N ALA A 63 -10.95 -7.99 25.11
CA ALA A 63 -11.17 -7.78 26.52
C ALA A 63 -11.83 -6.41 26.80
N LYS A 64 -11.35 -5.35 26.14
CA LYS A 64 -11.89 -4.00 26.30
C LYS A 64 -13.32 -3.86 25.77
N ILE A 65 -13.65 -4.50 24.65
CA ILE A 65 -15.05 -4.56 24.15
C ILE A 65 -15.97 -5.16 25.20
N ARG A 66 -15.57 -6.31 25.78
CA ARG A 66 -16.35 -7.01 26.79
C ARG A 66 -16.51 -6.19 28.08
N GLU A 67 -15.44 -5.55 28.54
CA GLU A 67 -15.44 -4.72 29.74
C GLU A 67 -16.31 -3.47 29.58
N ALA A 68 -16.18 -2.78 28.44
CA ALA A 68 -16.96 -1.58 28.13
C ALA A 68 -18.41 -1.89 27.69
N ARG A 69 -18.77 -3.17 27.55
CA ARG A 69 -20.10 -3.63 27.09
C ARG A 69 -20.56 -2.91 25.82
N ILE A 70 -19.63 -2.76 24.88
CA ILE A 70 -19.91 -2.07 23.61
C ILE A 70 -21.02 -2.85 22.89
N PRO A 71 -22.17 -2.22 22.60
CA PRO A 71 -23.24 -2.89 21.90
C PRO A 71 -22.80 -3.22 20.48
N TYR A 72 -23.21 -4.39 20.01
CA TYR A 72 -23.01 -4.79 18.63
C TYR A 72 -24.14 -4.21 17.79
N GLU A 73 -24.00 -2.93 17.45
CA GLU A 73 -25.00 -2.17 16.72
C GLU A 73 -24.32 -1.41 15.58
N VAL A 74 -25.03 -1.30 14.47
CA VAL A 74 -24.56 -0.55 13.31
C VAL A 74 -24.56 0.93 13.69
N PRO A 75 -23.44 1.66 13.53
CA PRO A 75 -23.38 3.06 13.89
C PRO A 75 -24.42 3.88 13.13
N SER A 76 -24.99 4.89 13.79
CA SER A 76 -25.83 5.88 13.12
C SER A 76 -25.03 6.70 12.12
N GLU A 77 -25.69 7.31 11.13
CA GLU A 77 -25.03 8.15 10.11
C GLU A 77 -24.14 9.25 10.71
N LYS A 78 -24.51 9.77 11.89
CA LYS A 78 -23.75 10.82 12.61
C LYS A 78 -22.46 10.31 13.23
N GLU A 79 -22.34 9.01 13.47
CA GLU A 79 -21.16 8.38 14.07
C GLU A 79 -20.19 7.84 13.01
N LEU A 80 -20.62 7.75 11.75
CA LEU A 80 -19.77 7.23 10.67
C LEU A 80 -18.52 8.11 10.42
N PRO A 81 -18.61 9.46 10.40
CA PRO A 81 -17.44 10.31 10.17
C PRO A 81 -16.31 10.07 11.19
N ASP A 82 -16.65 9.90 12.48
CA ASP A 82 -15.68 9.65 13.56
C ASP A 82 -14.92 8.32 13.42
N ARG A 83 -15.43 7.41 12.57
CA ARG A 83 -14.86 6.07 12.33
C ARG A 83 -14.19 5.95 10.97
N LEU A 84 -14.40 6.93 10.09
CA LEU A 84 -14.04 6.86 8.68
C LEU A 84 -12.54 6.61 8.49
N ASP A 85 -11.68 7.36 9.17
CA ASP A 85 -10.21 7.22 9.02
C ASP A 85 -9.74 5.78 9.26
N VAL A 86 -10.32 5.12 10.26
CA VAL A 86 -9.96 3.73 10.60
C VAL A 86 -10.56 2.74 9.60
N VAL A 87 -11.78 2.98 9.14
CA VAL A 87 -12.42 2.19 8.07
C VAL A 87 -11.60 2.25 6.79
N LEU A 88 -11.21 3.46 6.35
CA LEU A 88 -10.34 3.67 5.19
C LEU A 88 -9.02 2.91 5.35
N ARG A 89 -8.41 2.95 6.54
CA ARG A 89 -7.19 2.19 6.83
C ARG A 89 -7.39 0.67 6.74
N VAL A 90 -8.52 0.15 7.23
CA VAL A 90 -8.84 -1.28 7.09
C VAL A 90 -8.98 -1.65 5.61
N VAL A 91 -9.80 -0.90 4.85
CA VAL A 91 -10.02 -1.14 3.42
C VAL A 91 -8.70 -1.12 2.65
N TYR A 92 -7.84 -0.13 2.92
CA TYR A 92 -6.54 -0.03 2.28
C TYR A 92 -5.61 -1.21 2.60
N LEU A 93 -5.62 -1.71 3.83
CA LEU A 93 -4.80 -2.86 4.22
C LEU A 93 -5.30 -4.16 3.60
N VAL A 94 -6.61 -4.34 3.45
CA VAL A 94 -7.18 -5.46 2.68
C VAL A 94 -6.74 -5.38 1.23
N PHE A 95 -6.80 -4.19 0.62
CA PHE A 95 -6.31 -3.98 -0.74
C PHE A 95 -4.83 -4.34 -0.89
N ASN A 96 -3.97 -3.85 0.02
CA ASN A 96 -2.53 -4.12 -0.06
C ASN A 96 -2.19 -5.61 0.08
N GLU A 97 -2.90 -6.36 0.95
CA GLU A 97 -2.74 -7.81 1.04
C GLU A 97 -3.17 -8.52 -0.25
N GLY A 98 -4.21 -8.01 -0.93
CA GLY A 98 -4.61 -8.50 -2.25
C GLY A 98 -3.63 -8.13 -3.36
N TYR A 99 -3.07 -6.93 -3.31
CA TYR A 99 -2.26 -6.35 -4.39
C TYR A 99 -0.77 -6.76 -4.37
N SER A 100 -0.25 -7.07 -3.19
CA SER A 100 1.08 -7.61 -2.98
C SER A 100 1.00 -8.66 -1.87
N ALA A 101 0.66 -9.89 -2.28
CA ALA A 101 0.37 -10.99 -1.36
C ALA A 101 1.54 -11.20 -0.41
N SER A 102 1.33 -11.02 0.89
CA SER A 102 2.42 -10.85 1.81
C SER A 102 3.29 -12.13 1.98
N SER A 103 2.80 -13.28 1.54
CA SER A 103 3.52 -14.55 1.41
C SER A 103 2.89 -15.46 0.34
N GLY A 104 3.63 -16.46 -0.12
CA GLY A 104 3.15 -17.50 -1.04
C GLY A 104 3.73 -17.41 -2.45
N ASP A 105 3.20 -18.25 -3.34
CA ASP A 105 3.69 -18.42 -4.72
C ASP A 105 3.05 -17.42 -5.71
N SER A 106 1.95 -16.77 -5.33
CA SER A 106 1.28 -15.74 -6.12
C SER A 106 1.67 -14.34 -5.63
N LEU A 107 1.92 -13.41 -6.56
CA LEU A 107 2.15 -11.99 -6.26
C LEU A 107 0.87 -11.26 -5.82
N THR A 108 -0.32 -11.78 -6.14
CA THR A 108 -1.61 -11.12 -5.90
C THR A 108 -2.71 -12.11 -5.49
N ARG A 109 -3.65 -11.67 -4.66
CA ARG A 109 -4.93 -12.35 -4.35
C ARG A 109 -6.06 -11.47 -4.88
N HIS A 110 -6.41 -11.66 -6.16
CA HIS A 110 -7.32 -10.79 -6.89
C HIS A 110 -8.68 -10.60 -6.20
N ASP A 111 -9.19 -11.65 -5.55
CA ASP A 111 -10.45 -11.61 -4.80
C ASP A 111 -10.42 -10.56 -3.67
N LEU A 112 -9.27 -10.36 -3.01
CA LEU A 112 -9.12 -9.36 -1.94
C LEU A 112 -9.00 -7.94 -2.47
N SER A 113 -8.29 -7.72 -3.59
CA SER A 113 -8.17 -6.38 -4.17
C SER A 113 -9.50 -5.91 -4.78
N GLY A 114 -10.22 -6.82 -5.45
CA GLY A 114 -11.57 -6.58 -5.95
C GLY A 114 -12.55 -6.24 -4.83
N GLU A 115 -12.55 -7.02 -3.75
CA GLU A 115 -13.39 -6.75 -2.57
C GLU A 115 -13.09 -5.40 -1.92
N ALA A 116 -11.80 -5.03 -1.79
CA ALA A 116 -11.44 -3.73 -1.22
C ALA A 116 -11.90 -2.56 -2.10
N ILE A 117 -11.82 -2.69 -3.43
CA ILE A 117 -12.37 -1.71 -4.38
C ILE A 117 -13.88 -1.59 -4.20
N ARG A 118 -14.59 -2.72 -4.09
CA ARG A 118 -16.05 -2.75 -3.85
C ARG A 118 -16.41 -2.04 -2.54
N LEU A 119 -15.72 -2.35 -1.44
CA LEU A 119 -15.89 -1.67 -0.14
C LEU A 119 -15.61 -0.17 -0.25
N GLY A 120 -14.59 0.25 -1.00
CA GLY A 120 -14.30 1.66 -1.25
C GLY A 120 -15.43 2.39 -1.97
N ARG A 121 -16.13 1.72 -2.91
CA ARG A 121 -17.32 2.29 -3.58
C ARG A 121 -18.46 2.49 -2.61
N LEU A 122 -18.78 1.47 -1.81
CA LEU A 122 -19.83 1.54 -0.80
C LEU A 122 -19.56 2.63 0.24
N VAL A 123 -18.29 2.82 0.64
CA VAL A 123 -17.93 3.92 1.54
C VAL A 123 -18.24 5.29 0.92
N ILE A 124 -17.95 5.49 -0.37
CA ILE A 124 -18.25 6.77 -1.05
C ILE A 124 -19.76 6.98 -1.22
N GLU A 125 -20.52 5.91 -1.48
CA GLU A 125 -21.99 5.98 -1.56
C GLU A 125 -22.61 6.39 -0.22
N LEU A 126 -22.06 5.88 0.88
CA LEU A 126 -22.52 6.18 2.23
C LEU A 126 -22.02 7.55 2.74
N LEU A 127 -20.76 7.88 2.47
CA LEU A 127 -20.05 9.08 2.91
C LEU A 127 -19.12 9.57 1.80
N PRO A 128 -19.56 10.52 0.96
CA PRO A 128 -18.77 11.04 -0.17
C PRO A 128 -17.69 12.04 0.28
N GLU A 129 -16.84 11.63 1.22
CA GLU A 129 -15.73 12.43 1.74
C GLU A 129 -14.54 12.42 0.76
N PRO A 130 -13.79 13.54 0.63
CA PRO A 130 -12.66 13.63 -0.31
C PRO A 130 -11.64 12.51 -0.11
N GLU A 131 -11.36 12.14 1.13
CA GLU A 131 -10.35 11.15 1.45
C GLU A 131 -10.80 9.71 1.11
N ALA A 132 -12.10 9.43 1.17
CA ALA A 132 -12.66 8.16 0.68
C ALA A 132 -12.53 8.06 -0.85
N MET A 133 -12.79 9.16 -1.56
CA MET A 133 -12.55 9.25 -3.00
C MET A 133 -11.07 9.05 -3.34
N GLY A 134 -10.17 9.68 -2.57
CA GLY A 134 -8.73 9.51 -2.68
C GLY A 134 -8.31 8.06 -2.52
N LEU A 135 -8.83 7.35 -1.50
CA LEU A 135 -8.51 5.94 -1.29
C LEU A 135 -9.01 5.05 -2.44
N LEU A 136 -10.27 5.20 -2.88
CA LEU A 136 -10.79 4.43 -4.00
C LEU A 136 -9.96 4.69 -5.27
N ALA A 137 -9.63 5.94 -5.53
CA ALA A 137 -8.79 6.32 -6.66
C ALA A 137 -7.42 5.62 -6.62
N LEU A 138 -6.76 5.64 -5.47
CA LEU A 138 -5.46 4.97 -5.26
C LEU A 138 -5.56 3.47 -5.58
N MET A 139 -6.59 2.80 -5.07
CA MET A 139 -6.80 1.37 -5.30
C MET A 139 -7.05 1.06 -6.78
N LEU A 140 -7.92 1.83 -7.45
CA LEU A 140 -8.20 1.69 -8.88
C LEU A 140 -6.95 1.89 -9.74
N LEU A 141 -6.15 2.93 -9.45
CA LEU A 141 -4.93 3.25 -10.20
C LEU A 141 -3.82 2.20 -9.99
N HIS A 142 -3.78 1.57 -8.82
CA HIS A 142 -2.87 0.45 -8.58
C HIS A 142 -3.35 -0.83 -9.26
N ASP A 143 -4.64 -1.16 -9.13
CA ASP A 143 -5.24 -2.37 -9.69
C ASP A 143 -5.28 -2.32 -11.22
N SER A 144 -5.35 -1.12 -11.83
CA SER A 144 -5.40 -0.97 -13.28
C SER A 144 -4.21 -1.57 -14.02
N ARG A 145 -3.08 -1.80 -13.35
CA ARG A 145 -1.89 -2.43 -13.94
C ARG A 145 -1.72 -3.91 -13.54
N HIS A 146 -2.70 -4.51 -12.87
CA HIS A 146 -2.64 -5.90 -12.36
C HIS A 146 -2.13 -6.89 -13.41
N ALA A 147 -2.75 -6.90 -14.59
CA ALA A 147 -2.42 -7.79 -15.70
C ALA A 147 -1.00 -7.61 -16.28
N ALA A 148 -0.34 -6.48 -15.99
CA ALA A 148 0.99 -6.17 -16.50
C ALA A 148 2.11 -6.37 -15.47
N ARG A 149 1.78 -6.77 -14.22
CA ARG A 149 2.75 -6.90 -13.13
C ARG A 149 3.52 -8.21 -13.12
N THR A 150 3.00 -9.22 -13.80
CA THR A 150 3.51 -10.59 -13.73
C THR A 150 3.63 -11.18 -15.12
N SER A 151 4.73 -11.87 -15.41
CA SER A 151 4.90 -12.61 -16.64
C SER A 151 4.00 -13.87 -16.66
N PRO A 152 3.81 -14.52 -17.81
CA PRO A 152 3.16 -15.84 -17.87
C PRO A 152 3.84 -16.92 -17.00
N THR A 153 5.13 -16.75 -16.67
CA THR A 153 5.90 -17.64 -15.79
C THR A 153 5.79 -17.28 -14.31
N GLY A 154 4.96 -16.28 -13.95
CA GLY A 154 4.79 -15.85 -12.57
C GLY A 154 5.90 -14.91 -12.06
N ASP A 155 6.75 -14.37 -12.94
CA ASP A 155 7.84 -13.48 -12.54
C ASP A 155 7.42 -12.02 -12.48
N LEU A 156 8.02 -11.27 -11.55
CA LEU A 156 7.77 -9.85 -11.37
C LEU A 156 8.25 -9.04 -12.59
N ILE A 157 7.39 -8.13 -13.06
CA ILE A 157 7.70 -7.15 -14.10
C ILE A 157 7.78 -5.75 -13.46
N LEU A 158 8.95 -5.14 -13.53
CA LEU A 158 9.20 -3.77 -13.04
C LEU A 158 8.32 -2.77 -13.76
N LEU A 159 7.89 -1.71 -13.05
CA LEU A 159 6.96 -0.69 -13.57
C LEU A 159 7.41 -0.11 -14.92
N GLU A 160 8.71 0.14 -15.10
CA GLU A 160 9.28 0.67 -16.34
C GLU A 160 9.17 -0.28 -17.54
N ASN A 161 9.04 -1.59 -17.27
CA ASN A 161 9.00 -2.66 -18.26
C ASN A 161 7.59 -3.22 -18.47
N GLN A 162 6.58 -2.69 -17.77
CA GLN A 162 5.20 -3.15 -17.91
C GLN A 162 4.62 -2.72 -19.26
N ASP A 163 3.94 -3.64 -19.93
CA ASP A 163 3.17 -3.30 -21.11
C ASP A 163 1.93 -2.47 -20.70
N ARG A 164 1.97 -1.17 -21.01
CA ARG A 164 0.89 -0.22 -20.71
C ARG A 164 -0.35 -0.42 -21.59
N ALA A 165 -0.27 -1.23 -22.65
CA ALA A 165 -1.46 -1.65 -23.40
C ALA A 165 -2.35 -2.60 -22.60
N LEU A 166 -1.77 -3.35 -21.65
CA LEU A 166 -2.50 -4.24 -20.75
C LEU A 166 -3.15 -3.52 -19.56
N TRP A 167 -2.96 -2.21 -19.44
CA TRP A 167 -3.51 -1.45 -18.32
C TRP A 167 -5.00 -1.15 -18.54
N ASN A 168 -5.80 -1.36 -17.49
CA ASN A 168 -7.24 -1.13 -17.50
C ASN A 168 -7.54 0.37 -17.61
N ARG A 169 -7.93 0.81 -18.81
CA ARG A 169 -8.22 2.21 -19.10
C ARG A 169 -9.45 2.75 -18.37
N ASN A 170 -10.42 1.89 -18.07
CA ASN A 170 -11.63 2.30 -17.35
C ASN A 170 -11.28 2.64 -15.90
N GLN A 171 -10.53 1.77 -15.21
CA GLN A 171 -10.05 2.05 -13.85
C GLN A 171 -9.14 3.28 -13.79
N ILE A 172 -8.26 3.48 -14.78
CA ILE A 172 -7.44 4.69 -14.85
C ILE A 172 -8.30 5.94 -14.98
N THR A 173 -9.25 5.94 -15.93
CA THR A 173 -10.13 7.09 -16.19
C THR A 173 -10.94 7.43 -14.94
N GLU A 174 -11.52 6.42 -14.30
CA GLU A 174 -12.28 6.60 -13.07
C GLU A 174 -11.40 7.09 -11.91
N GLY A 175 -10.24 6.46 -11.69
CA GLY A 175 -9.31 6.84 -10.63
C GLY A 175 -8.82 8.29 -10.80
N VAL A 176 -8.49 8.71 -12.02
CA VAL A 176 -8.12 10.11 -12.31
C VAL A 176 -9.27 11.06 -11.98
N SER A 177 -10.51 10.73 -12.40
CA SER A 177 -11.68 11.55 -12.10
C SER A 177 -11.93 11.69 -10.60
N LEU A 178 -11.76 10.61 -9.83
CA LEU A 178 -11.88 10.64 -8.37
C LEU A 178 -10.78 11.48 -7.71
N VAL A 179 -9.54 11.43 -8.20
CA VAL A 179 -8.45 12.32 -7.72
C VAL A 179 -8.83 13.79 -7.93
N GLU A 180 -9.30 14.15 -9.13
CA GLU A 180 -9.68 15.53 -9.45
C GLU A 180 -10.83 16.03 -8.57
N ARG A 181 -11.83 15.18 -8.32
CA ARG A 181 -12.93 15.47 -7.39
C ARG A 181 -12.45 15.63 -5.96
N ALA A 182 -11.61 14.71 -5.46
CA ALA A 182 -11.07 14.79 -4.10
C ALA A 182 -10.27 16.08 -3.88
N LEU A 183 -9.39 16.44 -4.82
CA LEU A 183 -8.57 17.65 -4.75
C LEU A 183 -9.38 18.96 -4.82
N SER A 184 -10.58 18.94 -5.41
CA SER A 184 -11.45 20.11 -5.54
C SER A 184 -12.49 20.24 -4.41
N SER A 185 -12.67 19.21 -3.58
CA SER A 185 -13.80 19.12 -2.64
C SER A 185 -13.47 19.47 -1.18
N GLY A 186 -12.21 19.70 -0.82
CA GLY A 186 -11.87 20.04 0.56
C GLY A 186 -10.39 19.86 0.94
N PRO A 187 -10.09 19.72 2.24
CA PRO A 187 -8.75 19.43 2.72
C PRO A 187 -8.20 18.13 2.10
N VAL A 188 -6.95 18.18 1.66
CA VAL A 188 -6.28 17.07 0.98
C VAL A 188 -5.60 16.16 2.01
N GLY A 189 -6.07 14.93 2.14
CA GLY A 189 -5.51 13.91 3.02
C GLY A 189 -4.46 12.99 2.35
N PRO A 190 -3.80 12.12 3.12
CA PRO A 190 -2.71 11.25 2.65
C PRO A 190 -3.09 10.32 1.49
N TYR A 191 -4.29 9.70 1.49
CA TYR A 191 -4.76 8.85 0.41
C TYR A 191 -4.99 9.66 -0.87
N THR A 192 -5.53 10.86 -0.76
CA THR A 192 -5.70 11.76 -1.91
C THR A 192 -4.34 12.12 -2.54
N ILE A 193 -3.32 12.40 -1.72
CA ILE A 193 -1.97 12.70 -2.21
C ILE A 193 -1.34 11.46 -2.87
N GLN A 194 -1.46 10.29 -2.24
CA GLN A 194 -0.96 9.03 -2.80
C GLN A 194 -1.64 8.69 -4.13
N ALA A 195 -2.95 8.92 -4.23
CA ALA A 195 -3.70 8.74 -5.48
C ALA A 195 -3.24 9.71 -6.56
N ALA A 196 -2.92 10.95 -6.20
CA ALA A 196 -2.33 11.91 -7.13
C ALA A 196 -0.94 11.46 -7.63
N ILE A 197 -0.12 10.83 -6.79
CA ILE A 197 1.16 10.24 -7.23
C ILE A 197 0.90 9.10 -8.22
N ALA A 198 0.00 8.18 -7.86
CA ALA A 198 -0.37 7.05 -8.72
C ALA A 198 -0.95 7.52 -10.06
N SER A 199 -1.73 8.61 -10.07
CA SER A 199 -2.36 9.13 -11.29
C SER A 199 -1.33 9.74 -12.25
N VAL A 200 -0.25 10.34 -11.76
CA VAL A 200 0.86 10.82 -12.60
C VAL A 200 1.54 9.65 -13.30
N HIS A 201 1.77 8.54 -12.60
CA HIS A 201 2.29 7.33 -13.22
C HIS A 201 1.32 6.73 -14.24
N ALA A 202 0.04 6.64 -13.90
CA ALA A 202 -0.99 6.00 -14.72
C ALA A 202 -1.25 6.75 -16.05
N GLN A 203 -1.15 8.07 -16.03
CA GLN A 203 -1.40 8.93 -17.19
C GLN A 203 -0.21 9.04 -18.14
N ALA A 204 1.01 8.75 -17.69
CA ALA A 204 2.19 8.80 -18.55
C ALA A 204 2.09 7.77 -19.69
N PRO A 205 2.35 8.14 -20.96
CA PRO A 205 2.36 7.17 -22.06
C PRO A 205 3.49 6.12 -21.94
N SER A 206 4.59 6.47 -21.27
CA SER A 206 5.74 5.60 -21.01
C SER A 206 6.42 5.95 -19.68
N SER A 207 7.31 5.08 -19.20
CA SER A 207 8.12 5.39 -18.01
C SER A 207 9.06 6.59 -18.22
N ALA A 208 9.56 6.79 -19.44
CA ALA A 208 10.48 7.87 -19.77
C ALA A 208 9.82 9.25 -19.73
N THR A 209 8.51 9.31 -20.00
CA THR A 209 7.71 10.54 -20.03
C THR A 209 6.96 10.79 -18.71
N THR A 210 7.31 10.08 -17.63
CA THR A 210 6.70 10.29 -16.31
C THR A 210 7.16 11.63 -15.74
N ASP A 211 6.21 12.43 -15.24
CA ASP A 211 6.49 13.73 -14.60
C ASP A 211 7.05 13.54 -13.19
N TRP A 212 8.34 13.19 -13.13
CA TRP A 212 9.07 13.03 -11.88
C TRP A 212 9.16 14.30 -11.02
N PRO A 213 9.32 15.52 -11.58
CA PRO A 213 9.25 16.75 -10.78
C PRO A 213 7.94 16.86 -9.97
N ARG A 214 6.81 16.53 -10.62
CA ARG A 214 5.50 16.51 -9.96
C ARG A 214 5.41 15.42 -8.90
N ILE A 215 5.91 14.21 -9.17
CA ILE A 215 5.93 13.11 -8.19
C ILE A 215 6.75 13.48 -6.95
N VAL A 216 7.94 14.07 -7.11
CA VAL A 216 8.77 14.51 -5.97
C VAL A 216 8.03 15.56 -5.14
N SER A 217 7.39 16.54 -5.80
CA SER A 217 6.60 17.58 -5.12
C SER A 217 5.40 17.01 -4.34
N LEU A 218 4.74 15.98 -4.88
CA LEU A 218 3.67 15.27 -4.19
C LEU A 218 4.19 14.45 -3.00
N TYR A 219 5.36 13.82 -3.12
CA TYR A 219 6.01 13.18 -1.97
C TYR A 219 6.43 14.19 -0.89
N ASP A 220 6.89 15.39 -1.26
CA ASP A 220 7.16 16.47 -0.29
C ASP A 220 5.89 16.87 0.47
N LEU A 221 4.74 16.90 -0.21
CA LEU A 221 3.44 17.13 0.44
C LEU A 221 3.06 15.95 1.35
N LEU A 222 3.20 14.71 0.87
CA LEU A 222 2.87 13.51 1.64
C LEU A 222 3.73 13.40 2.90
N MET A 223 5.02 13.72 2.83
CA MET A 223 5.90 13.72 4.00
C MET A 223 5.47 14.71 5.09
N ARG A 224 4.82 15.82 4.72
CA ARG A 224 4.27 16.78 5.69
C ARG A 224 2.97 16.30 6.30
N ALA A 225 2.12 15.64 5.51
CA ALA A 225 0.84 15.11 5.95
C ALA A 225 0.99 13.84 6.80
N GLU A 226 1.88 12.94 6.40
CA GLU A 226 2.12 11.64 7.02
C GLU A 226 3.63 11.31 7.04
N PRO A 227 4.39 11.82 8.04
CA PRO A 227 5.82 11.52 8.16
C PRO A 227 6.04 10.02 8.41
N SER A 228 6.76 9.37 7.49
CA SER A 228 7.06 7.93 7.58
C SER A 228 8.37 7.60 6.86
N PRO A 229 9.22 6.72 7.42
CA PRO A 229 10.42 6.24 6.72
C PRO A 229 10.11 5.58 5.37
N VAL A 230 8.92 4.98 5.21
CA VAL A 230 8.49 4.38 3.94
C VAL A 230 8.21 5.47 2.90
N VAL A 231 7.58 6.57 3.31
CA VAL A 231 7.35 7.72 2.42
C VAL A 231 8.68 8.37 2.03
N GLU A 232 9.62 8.50 2.98
CA GLU A 232 10.96 9.03 2.71
C GLU A 232 11.74 8.15 1.72
N LEU A 233 11.65 6.82 1.85
CA LEU A 233 12.23 5.88 0.90
C LEU A 233 11.63 6.04 -0.50
N ASN A 234 10.30 6.08 -0.60
CA ASN A 234 9.61 6.24 -1.88
C ASN A 234 10.00 7.57 -2.56
N ARG A 235 10.11 8.65 -1.78
CA ARG A 235 10.62 9.93 -2.24
C ARG A 235 12.07 9.83 -2.72
N ALA A 236 12.95 9.14 -2.01
CA ALA A 236 14.33 8.96 -2.40
C ALA A 236 14.46 8.27 -3.77
N VAL A 237 13.60 7.27 -4.04
CA VAL A 237 13.50 6.64 -5.36
C VAL A 237 13.02 7.64 -6.42
N ALA A 238 12.00 8.45 -6.13
CA ALA A 238 11.54 9.48 -7.06
C ALA A 238 12.62 10.53 -7.38
N VAL A 239 13.40 10.96 -6.37
CA VAL A 239 14.57 11.84 -6.57
C VAL A 239 15.63 11.17 -7.43
N ALA A 240 15.86 9.86 -7.26
CA ALA A 240 16.80 9.11 -8.09
C ALA A 240 16.43 9.14 -9.57
N MET A 241 15.13 9.13 -9.86
CA MET A 241 14.58 9.13 -11.21
C MET A 241 14.50 10.53 -11.82
N LEU A 242 14.33 11.57 -10.98
CA LEU A 242 14.32 12.97 -11.39
C LEU A 242 15.72 13.49 -11.70
N ASP A 243 16.65 13.30 -10.77
CA ASP A 243 17.96 13.95 -10.77
C ASP A 243 19.06 12.96 -11.15
N SER A 244 19.38 12.02 -10.27
CA SER A 244 20.42 11.03 -10.52
C SER A 244 20.36 9.83 -9.56
N PRO A 245 20.85 8.65 -9.97
CA PRO A 245 20.97 7.51 -9.07
C PRO A 245 21.77 7.80 -7.79
N LEU A 246 22.77 8.70 -7.86
CA LEU A 246 23.58 9.09 -6.72
C LEU A 246 22.79 9.92 -5.70
N ALA A 247 21.96 10.85 -6.15
CA ALA A 247 21.11 11.65 -5.27
C ALA A 247 20.13 10.78 -4.48
N GLY A 248 19.46 9.85 -5.15
CA GLY A 248 18.59 8.88 -4.49
C GLY A 248 19.34 7.97 -3.51
N LEU A 249 20.51 7.46 -3.90
CA LEU A 249 21.33 6.58 -3.06
C LEU A 249 21.76 7.29 -1.77
N THR A 250 22.14 8.56 -1.86
CA THR A 250 22.53 9.37 -0.68
C THR A 250 21.39 9.46 0.33
N LEU A 251 20.15 9.66 -0.13
CA LEU A 251 18.98 9.69 0.73
C LEU A 251 18.69 8.32 1.35
N ILE A 252 18.79 7.23 0.58
CA ILE A 252 18.60 5.87 1.08
C ILE A 252 19.66 5.51 2.14
N ASP A 253 20.92 5.87 1.92
CA ASP A 253 22.00 5.64 2.88
C ASP A 253 21.75 6.41 4.20
N ALA A 254 21.19 7.63 4.12
CA ALA A 254 20.81 8.39 5.32
C ALA A 254 19.68 7.71 6.11
N ILE A 255 18.67 7.14 5.44
CA ILE A 255 17.61 6.36 6.09
C ILE A 255 18.20 5.16 6.84
N LEU A 256 19.07 4.38 6.17
CA LEU A 256 19.72 3.21 6.76
C LEU A 256 20.66 3.58 7.92
N ALA A 257 21.34 4.72 7.85
CA ALA A 257 22.21 5.20 8.92
C ALA A 257 21.45 5.50 10.22
N ARG A 258 20.18 5.93 10.14
CA ARG A 258 19.30 6.12 11.30
C ARG A 258 18.75 4.81 11.88
N ARG A 259 19.07 3.66 11.25
CA ARG A 259 18.52 2.33 11.55
C ARG A 259 17.02 2.20 11.30
N ASP A 260 16.45 3.14 10.55
CA ASP A 260 15.09 3.02 10.04
C ASP A 260 15.08 1.97 8.92
N LEU A 261 14.02 1.17 8.84
CA LEU A 261 13.79 0.18 7.76
C LEU A 261 14.89 -0.90 7.61
N GLY A 262 15.79 -1.11 8.57
CA GLY A 262 16.91 -2.06 8.43
C GLY A 262 16.52 -3.52 8.15
N ASN A 263 15.29 -3.90 8.48
CA ASN A 263 14.70 -5.22 8.19
C ASN A 263 13.67 -5.20 7.04
N TYR A 264 13.53 -4.07 6.35
CA TYR A 264 12.63 -3.92 5.22
C TYR A 264 13.40 -4.24 3.93
N HIS A 265 13.01 -5.31 3.23
CA HIS A 265 13.76 -5.76 2.07
C HIS A 265 13.80 -4.72 0.92
N LEU A 266 12.75 -3.89 0.75
CA LEU A 266 12.68 -2.92 -0.34
C LEU A 266 13.69 -1.76 -0.21
N VAL A 267 14.08 -1.35 1.00
CA VAL A 267 15.16 -0.34 1.13
C VAL A 267 16.49 -0.89 0.63
N HIS A 268 16.77 -2.17 0.90
CA HIS A 268 17.97 -2.85 0.42
C HIS A 268 17.92 -3.11 -1.08
N ALA A 269 16.76 -3.50 -1.62
CA ALA A 269 16.57 -3.71 -3.05
C ALA A 269 16.74 -2.39 -3.85
N ALA A 270 16.17 -1.28 -3.36
CA ALA A 270 16.33 0.04 -3.97
C ALA A 270 17.79 0.50 -3.92
N ARG A 271 18.46 0.35 -2.77
CA ARG A 271 19.89 0.64 -2.62
C ARG A 271 20.72 -0.16 -3.63
N ALA A 272 20.47 -1.46 -3.75
CA ALA A 272 21.19 -2.35 -4.63
C ALA A 272 21.06 -1.94 -6.10
N ASP A 273 19.84 -1.59 -6.54
CA ASP A 273 19.59 -1.16 -7.91
C ASP A 273 20.30 0.17 -8.24
N LEU A 274 20.27 1.15 -7.32
CA LEU A 274 20.98 2.41 -7.53
C LEU A 274 22.51 2.23 -7.56
N CYS A 275 23.07 1.40 -6.67
CA CYS A 275 24.48 1.03 -6.71
C CYS A 275 24.86 0.36 -8.04
N ARG A 276 24.01 -0.55 -8.53
CA ARG A 276 24.22 -1.23 -9.82
C ARG A 276 24.22 -0.22 -10.98
N ARG A 277 23.27 0.72 -11.02
CA ARG A 277 23.21 1.79 -12.04
C ARG A 277 24.44 2.70 -12.02
N LEU A 278 25.08 2.86 -10.86
CA LEU A 278 26.33 3.62 -10.69
C LEU A 278 27.61 2.81 -10.96
N GLY A 279 27.50 1.52 -11.28
CA GLY A 279 28.66 0.64 -11.43
C GLY A 279 29.36 0.26 -10.12
N ARG A 280 28.73 0.51 -8.97
CA ARG A 280 29.25 0.16 -7.63
C ARG A 280 28.96 -1.31 -7.31
N THR A 281 29.56 -2.23 -8.06
CA THR A 281 29.22 -3.66 -8.09
C THR A 281 29.27 -4.32 -6.70
N ALA A 282 30.33 -4.10 -5.92
CA ALA A 282 30.46 -4.71 -4.59
C ALA A 282 29.35 -4.29 -3.63
N GLU A 283 28.95 -3.01 -3.68
CA GLU A 283 27.87 -2.49 -2.84
C GLU A 283 26.49 -2.96 -3.31
N ALA A 284 26.29 -3.05 -4.62
CA ALA A 284 25.08 -3.62 -5.20
C ALA A 284 24.91 -5.08 -4.76
N ARG A 285 25.99 -5.88 -4.82
CA ARG A 285 26.02 -7.29 -4.40
C ARG A 285 25.59 -7.44 -2.94
N ASN A 286 26.25 -6.74 -2.03
CA ASN A 286 25.93 -6.78 -0.59
C ASN A 286 24.46 -6.39 -0.31
N SER A 287 23.95 -5.36 -0.99
CA SER A 287 22.57 -4.91 -0.80
C SER A 287 21.54 -5.87 -1.40
N TYR A 288 21.80 -6.50 -2.55
CA TYR A 288 20.92 -7.53 -3.10
C TYR A 288 20.88 -8.78 -2.23
N GLU A 289 22.01 -9.24 -1.70
CA GLU A 289 22.06 -10.36 -0.76
C GLU A 289 21.26 -10.07 0.51
N ARG A 290 21.39 -8.86 1.04
CA ARG A 290 20.60 -8.43 2.20
C ARG A 290 19.11 -8.39 1.89
N ALA A 291 18.71 -7.83 0.75
CA ALA A 291 17.32 -7.83 0.31
C ALA A 291 16.78 -9.27 0.20
N LEU A 292 17.50 -10.16 -0.47
CA LEU A 292 17.13 -11.56 -0.67
C LEU A 292 16.99 -12.33 0.65
N SER A 293 17.81 -12.02 1.66
CA SER A 293 17.70 -12.63 3.00
C SER A 293 16.42 -12.24 3.76
N LEU A 294 15.81 -11.11 3.40
CA LEU A 294 14.63 -10.54 4.05
C LEU A 294 13.33 -10.77 3.24
N THR A 295 13.45 -11.07 1.94
CA THR A 295 12.32 -11.31 1.04
C THR A 295 11.70 -12.69 1.24
N GLN A 296 10.37 -12.72 1.30
CA GLN A 296 9.59 -13.94 1.52
C GLN A 296 8.78 -14.41 0.31
N GLN A 297 8.43 -13.52 -0.61
CA GLN A 297 7.70 -13.88 -1.82
C GLN A 297 8.66 -14.49 -2.85
N GLU A 298 8.34 -15.69 -3.34
CA GLU A 298 9.22 -16.40 -4.27
C GLU A 298 9.47 -15.64 -5.58
N PRO A 299 8.49 -14.97 -6.21
CA PRO A 299 8.74 -14.15 -7.41
C PRO A 299 9.71 -12.99 -7.17
N GLU A 300 9.67 -12.34 -6.00
CA GLU A 300 10.63 -11.31 -5.63
C GLU A 300 12.02 -11.92 -5.36
N ARG A 301 12.09 -13.09 -4.72
CA ARG A 301 13.35 -13.82 -4.51
C ARG A 301 14.01 -14.17 -5.84
N ARG A 302 13.26 -14.71 -6.80
CA ARG A 302 13.74 -15.00 -8.16
C ARG A 302 14.22 -13.74 -8.86
N PHE A 303 13.50 -12.63 -8.74
CA PHE A 303 13.92 -11.34 -9.31
C PHE A 303 15.25 -10.86 -8.71
N LEU A 304 15.38 -10.85 -7.39
CA LEU A 304 16.60 -10.39 -6.71
C LEU A 304 17.80 -11.31 -7.00
N ALA A 305 17.59 -12.63 -7.01
CA ALA A 305 18.63 -13.60 -7.36
C ALA A 305 19.12 -13.42 -8.81
N ARG A 306 18.21 -13.16 -9.75
CA ARG A 306 18.56 -12.85 -11.15
C ARG A 306 19.39 -11.58 -11.25
N ARG A 307 18.97 -10.50 -10.60
CA ARG A 307 19.73 -9.23 -10.57
C ARG A 307 21.11 -9.38 -9.96
N LEU A 308 21.24 -10.22 -8.94
CA LEU A 308 22.53 -10.54 -8.32
C LEU A 308 23.45 -11.31 -9.27
N ALA A 309 22.92 -12.27 -10.03
CA ALA A 309 23.67 -13.05 -11.02
C ALA A 309 24.06 -12.23 -12.27
N GLU A 310 23.33 -11.16 -12.58
CA GLU A 310 23.67 -10.22 -13.66
C GLU A 310 24.83 -9.28 -13.32
N LEU A 311 25.25 -9.22 -12.05
CA LEU A 311 26.40 -8.39 -11.65
C LEU A 311 27.72 -8.98 -12.16
N PRO A 312 28.63 -8.16 -12.69
CA PRO A 312 29.99 -8.60 -13.00
C PRO A 312 30.69 -9.20 -11.79
N ASP A 313 31.65 -10.09 -12.05
CA ASP A 313 32.59 -10.59 -11.04
C ASP A 313 33.46 -9.46 -10.48
#